data_AF-A0A809SYH4-F1
#
_entry.id   AF-A0A809SYH4-F1
#
_cell.length_a   1.000
_cell.length_b   1.000
_cell.length_c   1.000
_cell.angle_alpha   90.00
_cell.angle_beta   90.00
_cell.angle_gamma   90.00
#
_symmetry.space_group_name_H-M   'P 1'
#
loop_
_entity.id
_entity.type
_entity.pdbx_description
1 polymer ?
#
loop_
_entity_poly.entity_id
_entity_poly.type
_entity_poly.pdbx_seq_one_letter_code
_entity_poly.pdbx_strand_id
1 'polypeptide(L)'
;MTEQERGLIFLCSLLGPIPFVWFITAKFVYGINSETAHYLVPYLLKNTFNLWPLWVAIIAGAVIGLCGFIGFIIYDKGRVYKGPRFKRVLRGTKLVRASSLAERTKERGHKQLTVAGVPVPTEYETLHFSIGGATGTGKSTIIKEAIYSSLKRGRDKRVILDPNGEYVETFYRENDIILNPYDKRSPGWSMFNEIRDEFDYDLYAVSIIQEARSVLLKNGIDMDAYYIVRFQRNYLHIKETLQWKKCCIGVTLQNTTK
;
A
#
# COMPACT_ATOMS: atom_id res chain seq x y z
N MET A 1 23.06 12.57 8.68
CA MET A 1 23.80 11.33 8.91
C MET A 1 24.10 10.74 7.56
N THR A 2 25.28 11.04 7.04
CA THR A 2 25.77 10.48 5.78
C THR A 2 26.00 8.97 5.95
N GLU A 3 26.00 8.20 4.86
CA GLU A 3 26.29 6.76 4.93
C GLU A 3 27.67 6.47 5.55
N GLN A 4 28.63 7.39 5.39
CA GLN A 4 29.94 7.34 6.03
C GLN A 4 29.86 7.50 7.56
N GLU A 5 29.09 8.48 8.05
CA GLU A 5 28.87 8.66 9.49
C GLU A 5 28.14 7.46 10.10
N ARG A 6 27.21 6.84 9.35
CA ARG A 6 26.57 5.59 9.77
C ARG A 6 27.61 4.48 9.89
N GLY A 7 28.42 4.27 8.84
CA GLY A 7 29.55 3.34 8.81
C GLY A 7 30.48 3.47 10.02
N LEU A 8 30.85 4.70 10.35
CA LEU A 8 31.71 4.99 11.49
C LEU A 8 31.03 4.64 12.82
N ILE A 9 29.77 5.06 13.01
CA ILE A 9 28.99 4.71 14.21
C ILE A 9 28.83 3.19 14.34
N PHE A 10 28.62 2.47 13.22
CA PHE A 10 28.56 1.01 13.19
C PHE A 10 29.87 0.40 13.71
N LEU A 11 31.00 0.82 13.13
CA LEU A 11 32.31 0.30 13.48
C LEU A 11 32.67 0.61 14.95
N CYS A 12 32.38 1.82 15.42
CA CYS A 12 32.58 2.21 16.81
C CYS A 12 31.68 1.45 17.79
N SER A 13 30.42 1.18 17.42
CA SER A 13 29.49 0.43 18.30
C SER A 13 29.87 -1.04 18.47
N LEU A 14 30.45 -1.65 17.42
CA LEU A 14 30.84 -3.06 17.43
C LEU A 14 32.22 -3.27 18.06
N LEU A 15 33.21 -2.44 17.70
CA LEU A 15 34.61 -2.64 18.11
C LEU A 15 35.01 -1.83 19.34
N GLY A 16 34.34 -0.70 19.62
CA GLY A 16 34.67 0.20 20.74
C GLY A 16 34.54 -0.43 22.14
N PRO A 17 33.54 -1.28 22.42
CA PRO A 17 33.40 -1.91 23.74
C PRO A 17 34.54 -2.87 24.10
N ILE A 18 35.21 -3.48 23.11
CA ILE A 18 36.28 -4.47 23.34
C ILE A 18 37.48 -3.87 24.09
N PRO A 19 38.17 -2.82 23.57
CA PRO A 19 39.29 -2.21 24.30
C PRO A 19 38.82 -1.48 25.57
N PHE A 20 37.58 -0.99 25.60
CA PHE A 20 37.04 -0.29 26.76
C PHE A 20 36.85 -1.22 27.97
N VAL A 21 36.20 -2.37 27.76
CA VAL A 21 36.00 -3.38 28.81
C VAL A 21 37.33 -3.99 29.23
N TRP A 22 38.25 -4.24 28.28
CA TRP A 22 39.60 -4.70 28.59
C TRP A 22 40.36 -3.72 29.49
N PHE A 23 40.34 -2.42 29.17
CA PHE A 23 41.05 -1.40 29.94
C PHE A 23 40.47 -1.22 31.35
N ILE A 24 39.15 -1.28 31.50
CA ILE A 24 38.48 -1.24 32.80
C ILE A 24 38.92 -2.43 33.66
N THR A 25 38.88 -3.65 33.12
CA THR A 25 39.31 -4.85 33.84
C THR A 25 40.79 -4.75 34.19
N ALA A 26 41.64 -4.28 33.27
CA ALA A 26 43.05 -4.11 33.51
C ALA A 26 43.34 -3.10 34.65
N LYS A 27 42.58 -1.99 34.69
CA LYS A 27 42.70 -0.98 35.75
C LYS A 27 42.23 -1.49 37.12
N PHE A 28 41.07 -2.15 37.19
CA PHE A 28 40.50 -2.61 38.46
C PHE A 28 41.21 -3.84 39.04
N VAL A 29 41.65 -4.77 38.19
CA VAL A 29 42.25 -6.03 38.65
C VAL A 29 43.77 -5.89 38.85
N TYR A 30 44.45 -5.13 37.99
CA TYR A 30 45.92 -5.03 38.00
C TYR A 30 46.44 -3.64 38.41
N GLY A 31 45.57 -2.68 38.72
CA GLY A 31 45.98 -1.40 39.33
C GLY A 31 46.78 -0.48 38.40
N ILE A 32 46.37 -0.34 37.14
CA ILE A 32 47.02 0.58 36.20
C ILE A 32 46.86 2.03 36.70
N ASN A 33 47.98 2.65 37.08
CA ASN A 33 48.10 4.06 37.42
C ASN A 33 48.86 4.82 36.31
N SER A 34 48.74 6.15 36.26
CA SER A 34 49.41 6.97 35.24
C SER A 34 50.93 6.76 35.22
N GLU A 35 51.53 6.50 36.38
CA GLU A 35 52.95 6.23 36.53
C GLU A 35 53.34 4.81 36.13
N THR A 36 52.46 3.81 36.28
CA THR A 36 52.76 2.41 36.00
C THR A 36 52.34 1.95 34.61
N ALA A 37 51.55 2.77 33.90
CA ALA A 37 50.98 2.43 32.60
C ALA A 37 52.03 2.11 31.53
N HIS A 38 53.17 2.80 31.54
CA HIS A 38 54.18 2.71 30.47
C HIS A 38 54.86 1.33 30.38
N TYR A 39 55.03 0.61 31.50
CA TYR A 39 55.58 -0.75 31.50
C TYR A 39 54.51 -1.84 31.66
N LEU A 40 53.42 -1.54 32.39
CA LEU A 40 52.41 -2.53 32.73
C LEU A 40 51.45 -2.82 31.55
N VAL A 41 51.09 -1.81 30.76
CA VAL A 41 50.19 -1.99 29.60
C VAL A 41 50.80 -2.91 28.53
N PRO A 42 52.06 -2.73 28.08
CA PRO A 42 52.69 -3.65 27.12
C PRO A 42 52.81 -5.08 27.65
N TYR A 43 53.06 -5.24 28.95
CA TYR A 43 53.14 -6.55 29.60
C TYR A 43 51.78 -7.27 29.62
N LEU A 44 50.70 -6.55 29.99
CA LEU A 44 49.34 -7.09 30.02
C LEU A 44 48.82 -7.41 28.61
N LEU A 45 49.17 -6.61 27.60
CA LEU A 45 48.81 -6.90 26.20
C LEU A 45 49.44 -8.20 25.71
N LYS A 46 50.74 -8.42 25.97
CA LYS A 46 51.42 -9.67 25.58
C LYS A 46 50.85 -10.90 26.29
N ASN A 47 50.39 -10.74 27.54
CA ASN A 47 49.87 -11.83 28.37
C ASN A 47 48.34 -11.90 28.43
N THR A 48 47.63 -11.16 27.57
CA THR A 48 46.16 -11.05 27.62
C THR A 48 45.46 -12.40 27.53
N PHE A 49 45.97 -13.33 26.71
CA PHE A 49 45.40 -14.67 26.57
C PHE A 49 45.78 -15.64 27.70
N ASN A 50 46.84 -15.33 28.45
CA ASN A 50 47.27 -16.14 29.60
C ASN A 50 46.54 -15.74 30.89
N LEU A 51 46.09 -14.48 30.97
CA LEU A 51 45.41 -13.91 32.13
C LEU A 51 43.89 -14.05 31.98
N TRP A 52 43.28 -14.88 32.82
CA TRP A 52 41.85 -15.18 32.75
C TRP A 52 40.91 -13.96 32.80
N PRO A 53 41.19 -12.89 33.59
CA PRO A 53 40.29 -11.73 33.61
C PRO A 53 40.31 -10.96 32.29
N LEU A 54 41.45 -10.94 31.58
CA LEU A 54 41.62 -10.12 30.39
C LEU A 54 41.00 -10.75 29.14
N TRP A 55 41.13 -12.06 28.93
CA TRP A 55 40.48 -12.70 27.79
C TRP A 55 38.95 -12.81 27.98
N VAL A 56 38.47 -12.97 29.22
CA VAL A 56 37.03 -12.88 29.53
C VAL A 56 36.51 -11.46 29.26
N ALA A 57 37.28 -10.42 29.56
CA ALA A 57 36.93 -9.03 29.26
C ALA A 57 36.76 -8.76 27.75
N ILE A 58 37.59 -9.39 26.90
CA ILE A 58 37.46 -9.29 25.44
C ILE A 58 36.14 -9.91 24.97
N ILE A 59 35.81 -11.11 25.46
CA ILE A 59 34.55 -11.79 25.11
C ILE A 59 33.35 -10.97 25.59
N ALA A 60 33.39 -10.48 26.83
CA ALA A 60 32.33 -9.63 27.38
C ALA A 60 32.14 -8.34 26.56
N GLY A 61 33.24 -7.68 26.17
CA GLY A 61 33.21 -6.50 25.29
C GLY A 61 32.61 -6.83 23.91
N ALA A 62 32.96 -7.97 23.32
CA ALA A 62 32.40 -8.40 22.04
C ALA A 62 30.89 -8.68 22.13
N VAL A 63 30.42 -9.31 23.21
CA VAL A 63 28.98 -9.55 23.46
C VAL A 63 28.22 -8.24 23.62
N ILE A 64 28.76 -7.29 24.39
CA ILE A 64 28.15 -5.95 24.57
C ILE A 64 28.07 -5.21 23.23
N GLY A 65 29.15 -5.24 22.43
CA GLY A 65 29.19 -4.65 21.09
C GLY A 65 28.14 -5.28 20.16
N LEU A 66 28.00 -6.60 20.18
CA LEU A 66 27.01 -7.32 19.37
C LEU A 66 25.56 -6.97 19.79
N CYS A 67 25.27 -6.94 21.09
CA CYS A 67 23.97 -6.54 21.62
C CYS A 67 23.62 -5.09 21.24
N GLY A 68 24.56 -4.16 21.42
CA GLY A 68 24.40 -2.76 21.02
C GLY A 68 24.17 -2.60 19.52
N PHE A 69 24.90 -3.37 18.71
CA PHE A 69 24.76 -3.40 17.26
C PHE A 69 23.38 -3.90 16.81
N ILE A 70 22.90 -5.01 17.37
CA ILE A 70 21.56 -5.54 17.09
C ILE A 70 20.48 -4.53 17.50
N GLY A 71 20.61 -3.94 18.70
CA GLY A 71 19.70 -2.89 19.17
C GLY A 71 19.65 -1.69 18.23
N PHE A 72 20.81 -1.25 17.73
CA PHE A 72 20.91 -0.15 16.76
C PHE A 72 20.25 -0.50 15.43
N ILE A 73 20.45 -1.71 14.89
CA ILE A 73 19.80 -2.16 13.65
C ILE A 73 18.27 -2.13 13.81
N ILE A 74 17.75 -2.64 14.93
CA ILE A 74 16.31 -2.65 15.20
C ILE A 74 15.78 -1.21 15.27
N TYR A 75 16.48 -0.33 15.99
CA TYR A 75 16.13 1.08 16.09
C TYR A 75 16.12 1.77 14.72
N ASP A 76 17.14 1.50 13.90
CA ASP A 76 17.33 2.12 12.60
C ASP A 76 16.30 1.63 11.56
N LYS A 77 16.02 0.32 11.52
CA LYS A 77 14.95 -0.26 10.68
C LYS A 77 13.56 0.20 11.12
N GLY A 78 13.38 0.52 12.40
CA GLY A 78 12.12 1.05 12.93
C GLY A 78 11.79 2.47 12.46
N ARG A 79 12.70 3.17 11.76
CA ARG A 79 12.48 4.55 11.29
C ARG A 79 11.54 4.60 10.10
N VAL A 80 10.49 5.41 10.22
CA VAL A 80 9.51 5.65 9.15
C VAL A 80 10.14 6.44 8.00
N TYR A 81 10.86 7.50 8.33
CA TYR A 81 11.56 8.34 7.37
C TYR A 81 13.03 7.93 7.29
N LYS A 82 13.45 7.48 6.11
CA LYS A 82 14.83 7.02 5.84
C LYS A 82 15.78 8.14 5.42
N GLY A 83 15.30 9.37 5.24
CA GLY A 83 16.13 10.51 4.86
C GLY A 83 16.89 11.16 6.03
N PRO A 84 17.46 12.36 5.80
CA PRO A 84 18.21 13.10 6.81
C PRO A 84 17.38 13.45 8.05
N ARG A 85 18.03 13.54 9.21
CA ARG A 85 17.34 13.95 10.44
C ARG A 85 16.98 15.43 10.36
N PHE A 86 15.75 15.75 10.74
CA PHE A 86 15.27 17.12 10.90
C PHE A 86 14.78 17.32 12.33
N LYS A 87 14.96 18.53 12.88
CA LYS A 87 14.55 18.87 14.26
C LYS A 87 13.04 19.08 14.37
N ARG A 88 12.39 19.60 13.34
CA ARG A 88 10.95 19.92 13.32
C ARG A 88 10.41 19.86 11.89
N VAL A 89 9.21 19.32 11.72
CA VAL A 89 8.45 19.46 10.47
C VAL A 89 7.73 20.80 10.50
N LEU A 90 8.03 21.68 9.56
CA LEU A 90 7.41 23.00 9.51
C LEU A 90 5.98 22.93 8.93
N ARG A 91 5.83 22.38 7.71
CA ARG A 91 4.57 22.28 6.94
C ARG A 91 4.63 21.12 5.94
N GLY A 92 3.54 20.83 5.24
CA GLY A 92 3.47 19.82 4.18
C GLY A 92 3.14 18.41 4.67
N THR A 93 3.39 17.42 3.82
CA THR A 93 3.05 16.01 4.06
C THR A 93 3.85 15.43 5.22
N LYS A 94 3.13 14.88 6.20
CA LYS A 94 3.73 14.22 7.37
C LYS A 94 3.72 12.70 7.15
N LEU A 95 4.90 12.09 7.11
CA LEU A 95 5.02 10.64 7.04
C LEU A 95 4.88 10.05 8.45
N VAL A 96 3.97 9.08 8.61
CA VAL A 96 3.66 8.41 9.87
C VAL A 96 3.71 6.88 9.70
N ARG A 97 3.81 6.14 10.81
CA ARG A 97 3.67 4.67 10.78
C ARG A 97 2.25 4.31 10.37
N ALA A 98 2.10 3.22 9.62
CA ALA A 98 0.79 2.69 9.25
C ALA A 98 -0.10 2.45 10.47
N SER A 99 0.45 1.88 11.56
CA SER A 99 -0.29 1.68 12.81
C SER A 99 -0.77 2.98 13.46
N SER A 100 0.09 4.01 13.49
CA SER A 100 -0.28 5.32 14.04
C SER A 100 -1.29 6.04 13.15
N LEU A 101 -1.21 5.86 11.83
CA LEU A 101 -2.23 6.37 10.91
C LEU A 101 -3.57 5.66 11.16
N ALA A 102 -3.55 4.33 11.24
CA ALA A 102 -4.74 3.53 11.48
C ALA A 102 -5.43 3.86 12.80
N GLU A 103 -4.66 4.15 13.86
CA GLU A 103 -5.22 4.60 15.13
C GLU A 103 -5.87 5.98 15.02
N ARG A 104 -5.28 6.90 14.25
CA ARG A 104 -5.81 8.26 14.05
C ARG A 104 -7.04 8.31 13.16
N THR A 105 -7.12 7.42 12.17
CA THR A 105 -8.25 7.37 11.23
C THR A 105 -9.38 6.46 11.73
N LYS A 106 -9.19 5.75 12.85
CA LYS A 106 -10.21 4.88 13.42
C LYS A 106 -11.33 5.68 14.08
N GLU A 107 -12.55 5.45 13.62
CA GLU A 107 -13.76 6.05 14.15
C GLU A 107 -14.50 5.05 15.06
N ARG A 108 -14.84 5.46 16.29
CA ARG A 108 -15.58 4.61 17.22
C ARG A 108 -17.03 4.47 16.78
N GLY A 109 -17.56 3.24 16.77
CA GLY A 109 -18.95 2.97 16.39
C GLY A 109 -19.20 2.87 14.88
N HIS A 110 -18.19 3.17 14.05
CA HIS A 110 -18.31 3.09 12.60
C HIS A 110 -17.61 1.83 12.05
N LYS A 111 -18.27 1.12 11.13
CA LYS A 111 -17.63 0.11 10.29
C LYS A 111 -17.02 0.82 9.08
N GLN A 112 -15.70 0.95 9.06
CA GLN A 112 -14.96 1.68 8.03
C GLN A 112 -14.47 0.74 6.92
N LEU A 113 -14.36 1.28 5.71
CA LEU A 113 -13.57 0.66 4.64
C LEU A 113 -12.10 0.59 5.09
N THR A 114 -11.36 -0.42 4.65
CA THR A 114 -9.91 -0.49 4.88
C THR A 114 -9.14 -0.50 3.57
N VAL A 115 -8.02 0.22 3.55
CA VAL A 115 -7.08 0.28 2.43
C VAL A 115 -5.68 0.00 2.97
N ALA A 116 -5.08 -1.11 2.56
CA ALA A 116 -3.77 -1.57 3.04
C ALA A 116 -3.70 -1.68 4.59
N GLY A 117 -4.78 -2.17 5.20
CA GLY A 117 -4.92 -2.32 6.65
C GLY A 117 -5.21 -1.04 7.44
N VAL A 118 -5.37 0.11 6.75
CA VAL A 118 -5.69 1.39 7.37
C VAL A 118 -7.18 1.68 7.20
N PRO A 119 -7.95 1.91 8.29
CA PRO A 119 -9.35 2.33 8.18
C PRO A 119 -9.43 3.72 7.53
N VAL A 120 -10.32 3.85 6.56
CA VAL A 120 -10.61 5.10 5.87
C VAL A 120 -11.64 5.89 6.67
N PRO A 121 -11.41 7.17 7.00
CA PRO A 121 -12.43 8.03 7.59
C PRO A 121 -13.70 8.07 6.75
N THR A 122 -14.86 7.98 7.38
CA THR A 122 -16.14 7.86 6.65
C THR A 122 -16.45 9.09 5.79
N GLU A 123 -15.95 10.25 6.20
CA GLU A 123 -16.03 11.50 5.44
C GLU A 123 -15.27 11.47 4.10
N TYR A 124 -14.26 10.61 3.96
CA TYR A 124 -13.43 10.54 2.75
C TYR A 124 -13.80 9.39 1.81
N GLU A 125 -14.71 8.51 2.21
CA GLU A 125 -15.12 7.37 1.37
C GLU A 125 -15.75 7.81 0.04
N THR A 126 -16.41 8.98 0.01
CA THR A 126 -17.09 9.53 -1.17
C THR A 126 -16.19 10.39 -2.06
N LEU A 127 -14.94 10.65 -1.66
CA LEU A 127 -14.00 11.49 -2.41
C LEU A 127 -13.23 10.74 -3.51
N HIS A 128 -13.57 9.47 -3.72
CA HIS A 128 -12.92 8.53 -4.64
C HIS A 128 -11.46 8.21 -4.27
N PHE A 129 -10.98 7.06 -4.75
CA PHE A 129 -9.62 6.59 -4.52
C PHE A 129 -8.90 6.38 -5.85
N SER A 130 -7.62 6.75 -5.88
CA SER A 130 -6.72 6.37 -6.97
C SER A 130 -5.63 5.46 -6.43
N ILE A 131 -5.53 4.25 -6.99
CA ILE A 131 -4.54 3.24 -6.61
C ILE A 131 -3.55 3.07 -7.76
N GLY A 132 -2.37 3.66 -7.61
CA GLY A 132 -1.26 3.58 -8.56
C GLY A 132 -0.21 2.55 -8.17
N GLY A 133 0.35 1.84 -9.14
CA GLY A 133 1.46 0.90 -8.92
C GLY A 133 1.80 0.09 -10.17
N ALA A 134 3.01 -0.46 -10.23
CA ALA A 134 3.43 -1.35 -11.31
C ALA A 134 2.69 -2.70 -11.28
N THR A 135 2.81 -3.51 -12.33
CA THR A 135 2.27 -4.88 -12.32
C THR A 135 2.95 -5.69 -11.23
N GLY A 136 2.17 -6.49 -10.48
CA GLY A 136 2.69 -7.31 -9.37
C GLY A 136 2.87 -6.58 -8.03
N THR A 137 2.60 -5.28 -7.92
CA THR A 137 2.78 -4.54 -6.65
C THR A 137 1.62 -4.69 -5.66
N GLY A 138 0.65 -5.57 -5.93
CA GLY A 138 -0.48 -5.83 -5.02
C GLY A 138 -1.69 -4.91 -5.16
N LYS A 139 -1.87 -4.22 -6.30
CA LYS A 139 -3.07 -3.40 -6.56
C LYS A 139 -4.37 -4.18 -6.37
N SER A 140 -4.47 -5.38 -6.97
CA SER A 140 -5.64 -6.25 -6.82
C SER A 140 -5.84 -6.67 -5.36
N THR A 141 -4.77 -6.91 -4.61
CA THR A 141 -4.84 -7.25 -3.17
C THR A 141 -5.49 -6.14 -2.35
N ILE A 142 -5.13 -4.87 -2.61
CA ILE A 142 -5.73 -3.72 -1.94
C ILE A 142 -7.21 -3.59 -2.31
N ILE A 143 -7.58 -3.82 -3.57
CA ILE A 143 -8.97 -3.78 -4.02
C ILE A 143 -9.79 -4.89 -3.35
N LYS A 144 -9.24 -6.12 -3.25
CA LYS A 144 -9.90 -7.23 -2.53
C LYS A 144 -10.17 -6.89 -1.07
N GLU A 145 -9.21 -6.23 -0.39
CA GLU A 145 -9.38 -5.78 0.98
C GLU A 145 -10.51 -4.75 1.11
N ALA A 146 -10.59 -3.79 0.19
CA ALA A 146 -11.66 -2.81 0.14
C ALA A 146 -13.03 -3.47 -0.10
N ILE A 147 -13.13 -4.40 -1.05
CA ILE A 147 -14.35 -5.17 -1.30
C ILE A 147 -14.76 -5.95 -0.05
N TYR A 148 -13.81 -6.64 0.60
CA TYR A 148 -14.06 -7.43 1.80
C TYR A 148 -14.54 -6.58 2.99
N SER A 149 -13.88 -5.45 3.26
CA SER A 149 -14.28 -4.54 4.35
C SER A 149 -15.67 -3.94 4.10
N SER A 150 -15.99 -3.61 2.85
CA SER A 150 -17.32 -3.18 2.43
C SER A 150 -18.37 -4.30 2.58
N LEU A 151 -18.04 -5.56 2.26
CA LEU A 151 -18.94 -6.71 2.47
C LEU A 151 -19.24 -6.93 3.94
N LYS A 152 -18.25 -6.78 4.82
CA LYS A 152 -18.39 -6.88 6.27
C LYS A 152 -19.28 -5.77 6.85
N ARG A 153 -19.34 -4.63 6.18
CA ARG A 153 -20.26 -3.53 6.53
C ARG A 153 -21.71 -3.85 6.20
N GLY A 154 -21.96 -4.57 5.11
CA GLY A 154 -23.25 -5.16 4.76
C GLY A 154 -24.27 -4.22 4.10
N ARG A 155 -24.11 -2.90 4.25
CA ARG A 155 -25.02 -1.90 3.65
C ARG A 155 -24.60 -1.39 2.27
N ASP A 156 -23.40 -1.76 1.82
CA ASP A 156 -22.79 -1.17 0.64
C ASP A 156 -23.14 -1.95 -0.62
N LYS A 157 -23.57 -1.22 -1.65
CA LYS A 157 -23.68 -1.73 -3.03
C LYS A 157 -22.41 -1.37 -3.80
N ARG A 158 -21.99 -2.26 -4.70
CA ARG A 158 -20.71 -2.15 -5.40
C ARG A 158 -20.90 -2.52 -6.87
N VAL A 159 -20.31 -1.76 -7.77
CA VAL A 159 -20.15 -2.15 -9.17
C VAL A 159 -18.68 -2.46 -9.38
N ILE A 160 -18.37 -3.69 -9.80
CA ILE A 160 -16.99 -4.19 -9.85
C ILE A 160 -16.66 -4.59 -11.28
N LEU A 161 -15.78 -3.81 -11.90
CA LEU A 161 -15.19 -4.19 -13.18
C LEU A 161 -14.19 -5.32 -12.92
N ASP A 162 -14.53 -6.52 -13.38
CA ASP A 162 -13.75 -7.74 -13.16
C ASP A 162 -13.40 -8.41 -14.49
N PRO A 163 -12.31 -7.98 -15.15
CA PRO A 163 -11.91 -8.53 -16.45
C PRO A 163 -11.57 -10.03 -16.40
N ASN A 164 -11.09 -10.51 -15.26
CA ASN A 164 -10.59 -11.88 -15.10
C ASN A 164 -11.56 -12.81 -14.35
N GLY A 165 -12.62 -12.26 -13.75
CA GLY A 165 -13.56 -13.02 -12.91
C GLY A 165 -13.02 -13.35 -11.51
N GLU A 166 -11.88 -12.78 -11.10
CA GLU A 166 -11.21 -13.08 -9.83
C GLU A 166 -12.03 -12.61 -8.62
N TYR A 167 -12.69 -11.46 -8.75
CA TYR A 167 -13.54 -10.92 -7.68
C TYR A 167 -14.87 -11.65 -7.61
N VAL A 168 -15.45 -12.01 -8.76
CA VAL A 168 -16.64 -12.86 -8.82
C VAL A 168 -16.35 -14.21 -8.18
N GLU A 169 -15.27 -14.88 -8.53
CA GLU A 169 -14.87 -16.16 -7.92
C GLU A 169 -14.72 -16.06 -6.40
N THR A 170 -14.13 -14.96 -5.90
CA THR A 170 -13.83 -14.80 -4.47
C THR A 170 -15.04 -14.35 -3.64
N PHE A 171 -15.88 -13.46 -4.18
CA PHE A 171 -16.84 -12.69 -3.37
C PHE A 171 -18.30 -12.83 -3.77
N TYR A 172 -18.60 -13.52 -4.88
CA TYR A 172 -19.98 -13.67 -5.37
C TYR A 172 -20.89 -14.34 -4.35
N ARG A 173 -22.10 -13.79 -4.22
CA ARG A 173 -23.23 -14.34 -3.46
C ARG A 173 -24.42 -14.55 -4.39
N GLU A 174 -25.35 -15.41 -3.98
CA GLU A 174 -26.53 -15.76 -4.79
C GLU A 174 -27.39 -14.55 -5.21
N ASN A 175 -27.42 -13.50 -4.39
CA ASN A 175 -28.16 -12.26 -4.67
C ASN A 175 -27.37 -11.22 -5.48
N ASP A 176 -26.15 -11.53 -5.89
CA ASP A 176 -25.32 -10.63 -6.68
C ASP A 176 -25.62 -10.81 -8.18
N ILE A 177 -25.62 -9.70 -8.92
CA ILE A 177 -25.82 -9.72 -10.37
C ILE A 177 -24.44 -9.78 -11.06
N ILE A 178 -24.34 -10.63 -12.07
CA ILE A 178 -23.22 -10.69 -13.00
C ILE A 178 -23.73 -10.18 -14.33
N LEU A 179 -23.04 -9.24 -14.98
CA LEU A 179 -23.39 -8.78 -16.32
C LEU A 179 -22.26 -9.17 -17.29
N ASN A 180 -22.44 -10.33 -17.93
CA ASN A 180 -21.48 -10.90 -18.86
C ASN A 180 -22.24 -11.66 -19.96
N PRO A 181 -22.14 -11.26 -21.24
CA PRO A 181 -22.91 -11.87 -22.33
C PRO A 181 -22.61 -13.36 -22.55
N TYR A 182 -21.52 -13.87 -21.98
CA TYR A 182 -21.11 -15.28 -22.09
C TYR A 182 -21.36 -16.08 -20.81
N ASP A 183 -21.84 -15.46 -19.74
CA ASP A 183 -22.16 -16.15 -18.48
C ASP A 183 -23.65 -16.47 -18.41
N LYS A 184 -24.00 -17.75 -18.18
CA LYS A 184 -25.39 -18.21 -18.08
C LYS A 184 -26.16 -17.57 -16.92
N ARG A 185 -25.46 -17.07 -15.89
CA ARG A 185 -26.05 -16.38 -14.74
C ARG A 185 -26.40 -14.93 -15.05
N SER A 186 -25.92 -14.40 -16.18
CA SER A 186 -26.17 -13.02 -16.55
C SER A 186 -27.65 -12.82 -16.89
N PRO A 187 -28.31 -11.78 -16.35
CA PRO A 187 -29.65 -11.44 -16.77
C PRO A 187 -29.63 -10.97 -18.23
N GLY A 188 -30.77 -11.12 -18.90
CA GLY A 188 -31.00 -10.49 -20.19
C GLY A 188 -31.00 -8.97 -20.01
N TRP A 189 -29.96 -8.31 -20.50
CA TRP A 189 -29.82 -6.87 -20.42
C TRP A 189 -29.64 -6.27 -21.81
N SER A 190 -30.35 -5.17 -22.03
CA SER A 190 -30.23 -4.32 -23.21
C SER A 190 -30.34 -2.88 -22.73
N MET A 191 -29.67 -1.94 -23.40
CA MET A 191 -29.77 -0.52 -23.08
C MET A 191 -31.22 -0.02 -23.12
N PHE A 192 -32.05 -0.58 -24.00
CA PHE A 192 -33.47 -0.25 -24.08
C PHE A 192 -34.23 -0.52 -22.78
N ASN A 193 -33.71 -1.39 -21.89
CA ASN A 193 -34.31 -1.65 -20.58
C ASN A 193 -34.19 -0.46 -19.61
N GLU A 194 -33.27 0.47 -19.89
CA GLU A 194 -32.94 1.60 -19.02
C GLU A 194 -33.69 2.90 -19.41
N ILE A 195 -34.28 2.95 -20.60
CA ILE A 195 -34.96 4.14 -21.12
C ILE A 195 -36.30 4.34 -20.39
N ARG A 196 -36.48 5.50 -19.75
CA ARG A 196 -37.70 5.90 -19.04
C ARG A 196 -38.33 7.16 -19.63
N ASP A 197 -37.54 8.05 -20.22
CA ASP A 197 -37.97 9.33 -20.80
C ASP A 197 -37.19 9.66 -22.09
N GLU A 198 -37.61 10.69 -22.84
CA GLU A 198 -36.99 11.09 -24.12
C GLU A 198 -35.55 11.57 -23.96
N PHE A 199 -35.17 12.14 -22.81
CA PHE A 199 -33.79 12.57 -22.56
C PHE A 199 -32.83 11.40 -22.31
N ASP A 200 -33.33 10.21 -21.95
CA ASP A 200 -32.50 9.04 -21.68
C ASP A 200 -31.82 8.53 -22.95
N TYR A 201 -32.45 8.70 -24.11
CA TYR A 201 -31.86 8.31 -25.39
C TYR A 201 -30.50 8.97 -25.62
N ASP A 202 -30.40 10.27 -25.37
CA ASP A 202 -29.16 11.04 -25.53
C ASP A 202 -28.12 10.66 -24.47
N LEU A 203 -28.54 10.51 -23.20
CA LEU A 203 -27.65 10.13 -22.09
C LEU A 203 -27.00 8.76 -22.34
N TYR A 204 -27.81 7.80 -22.74
CA TYR A 204 -27.36 6.44 -22.98
C TYR A 204 -26.58 6.33 -24.30
N ALA A 205 -26.94 7.08 -25.34
CA ALA A 205 -26.16 7.15 -26.58
C ALA A 205 -24.68 7.50 -26.33
N VAL A 206 -24.40 8.48 -25.47
CA VAL A 206 -23.04 8.89 -25.09
C VAL A 206 -22.28 7.76 -24.38
N SER A 207 -22.98 6.89 -23.65
CA SER A 207 -22.33 5.75 -22.98
C SER A 207 -21.91 4.63 -23.94
N ILE A 208 -22.64 4.41 -25.04
CA ILE A 208 -22.27 3.40 -26.07
C ILE A 208 -21.28 3.97 -27.06
N ILE A 209 -21.60 5.13 -27.62
CA ILE A 209 -20.81 5.79 -28.64
C ILE A 209 -19.81 6.68 -27.91
N GLN A 210 -18.74 6.06 -27.44
CA GLN A 210 -17.63 6.77 -26.81
C GLN A 210 -17.00 7.72 -27.81
N GLU A 211 -16.71 8.94 -27.38
CA GLU A 211 -16.00 9.93 -28.20
C GLU A 211 -14.66 9.37 -28.68
N ALA A 212 -14.42 9.44 -29.98
CA ALA A 212 -13.15 9.01 -30.56
C ALA A 212 -12.03 9.93 -30.06
N ARG A 213 -10.99 9.34 -29.45
CA ARG A 213 -9.81 10.04 -28.90
C ARG A 213 -9.08 10.95 -29.91
N SER A 214 -9.41 10.91 -31.19
CA SER A 214 -8.69 11.61 -32.27
C SER A 214 -9.36 12.86 -32.86
N VAL A 215 -10.51 13.34 -32.35
CA VAL A 215 -11.21 14.52 -32.93
C VAL A 215 -10.91 15.84 -32.19
N LEU A 216 -9.91 15.87 -31.30
CA LEU A 216 -9.45 17.13 -30.66
C LEU A 216 -8.33 17.85 -31.44
N LEU A 217 -7.96 17.37 -32.62
CA LEU A 217 -7.07 18.10 -33.53
C LEU A 217 -7.64 18.12 -34.96
N LYS A 218 -8.63 18.97 -35.16
CA LYS A 218 -8.83 19.88 -36.31
C LYS A 218 -10.32 20.11 -36.54
N ASN A 219 -10.70 21.37 -36.35
CA ASN A 219 -11.87 22.01 -36.94
C ASN A 219 -13.24 21.53 -36.45
N GLY A 220 -13.65 22.00 -35.27
CA GLY A 220 -14.95 22.65 -35.03
C GLY A 220 -16.23 22.12 -35.72
N ILE A 221 -16.38 20.81 -35.89
CA ILE A 221 -17.64 20.19 -36.32
C ILE A 221 -17.84 18.95 -35.45
N ASP A 222 -18.61 19.12 -34.39
CA ASP A 222 -19.09 18.05 -33.53
C ASP A 222 -20.53 17.75 -33.94
N MET A 223 -20.73 16.83 -34.89
CA MET A 223 -22.07 16.54 -35.43
C MET A 223 -22.28 15.10 -35.96
N ASP A 224 -21.36 14.15 -35.75
CA ASP A 224 -21.44 12.84 -36.40
C ASP A 224 -22.07 11.73 -35.53
N ALA A 225 -22.03 11.83 -34.20
CA ALA A 225 -22.70 10.87 -33.32
C ALA A 225 -24.22 11.11 -33.23
N TYR A 226 -24.64 12.37 -33.40
CA TYR A 226 -26.05 12.80 -33.29
C TYR A 226 -26.94 12.17 -34.37
N TYR A 227 -26.39 11.89 -35.56
CA TYR A 227 -27.15 11.28 -36.65
C TYR A 227 -27.39 9.78 -36.43
N ILE A 228 -26.46 9.01 -35.86
CA ILE A 228 -26.60 7.54 -35.78
C ILE A 228 -27.77 7.13 -34.86
N VAL A 229 -27.95 7.81 -33.73
CA VAL A 229 -29.03 7.49 -32.79
C VAL A 229 -30.38 8.01 -33.30
N ARG A 230 -30.40 9.19 -33.93
CA ARG A 230 -31.62 9.74 -34.55
C ARG A 230 -32.03 8.97 -35.82
N PHE A 231 -31.09 8.35 -36.53
CA PHE A 231 -31.36 7.52 -37.72
C PHE A 231 -32.11 6.22 -37.36
N GLN A 232 -31.94 5.69 -36.14
CA GLN A 232 -32.74 4.54 -35.68
C GLN A 232 -34.19 4.88 -35.32
N ARG A 233 -34.55 6.15 -35.12
CA ARG A 233 -35.94 6.60 -34.90
C ARG A 233 -36.82 6.39 -36.14
N ASN A 234 -36.22 6.24 -37.35
CA ASN A 234 -36.94 6.11 -38.62
C ASN A 234 -36.87 4.74 -39.31
N TYR A 235 -36.13 3.75 -38.78
CA TYR A 235 -36.07 2.40 -39.37
C TYR A 235 -36.21 1.32 -38.30
N LEU A 236 -37.45 1.10 -37.86
CA LEU A 236 -37.85 -0.09 -37.11
C LEU A 236 -37.99 -1.30 -38.05
N HIS A 237 -36.97 -1.60 -38.88
CA HIS A 237 -37.00 -2.76 -39.78
C HIS A 237 -35.61 -3.19 -40.29
N ILE A 238 -34.65 -3.46 -39.39
CA ILE A 238 -33.44 -4.23 -39.77
C ILE A 238 -33.13 -5.26 -38.67
N LYS A 239 -33.29 -6.53 -39.06
CA LYS A 239 -32.83 -7.71 -38.32
C LYS A 239 -31.30 -7.81 -38.37
N GLU A 240 -30.76 -8.30 -37.26
CA GLU A 240 -29.50 -9.05 -37.10
C GLU A 240 -28.14 -8.33 -37.04
N THR A 241 -27.35 -8.89 -36.11
CA THR A 241 -25.87 -8.96 -35.98
C THR A 241 -25.05 -7.71 -35.66
N LEU A 242 -24.95 -7.41 -34.36
CA LEU A 242 -23.77 -6.74 -33.77
C LEU A 242 -23.06 -7.70 -32.81
N GLN A 243 -21.92 -8.23 -33.26
CA GLN A 243 -20.97 -8.99 -32.45
C GLN A 243 -20.28 -8.05 -31.45
N TRP A 244 -20.62 -8.17 -30.17
CA TRP A 244 -19.92 -7.49 -29.08
C TRP A 244 -18.62 -8.22 -28.74
N LYS A 245 -17.46 -7.60 -29.05
CA LYS A 245 -16.16 -8.06 -28.56
C LYS A 245 -15.96 -7.63 -27.11
N LYS A 246 -15.87 -8.63 -26.22
CA LYS A 246 -15.22 -8.67 -24.89
C LYS A 246 -15.17 -7.36 -24.11
N CYS A 247 -16.19 -7.11 -23.30
CA CYS A 247 -16.04 -6.39 -22.03
C CYS A 247 -16.98 -7.02 -21.00
N CYS A 248 -16.42 -7.69 -20.00
CA CYS A 248 -17.19 -8.21 -18.85
C CYS A 248 -17.37 -7.04 -17.87
N ILE A 249 -18.61 -6.65 -17.59
CA ILE A 249 -18.93 -5.60 -16.62
C ILE A 249 -19.67 -6.28 -15.47
N GLY A 250 -19.01 -6.60 -14.36
CA GLY A 250 -19.69 -7.13 -13.18
C GLY A 250 -20.49 -6.04 -12.45
N VAL A 251 -21.80 -5.98 -12.60
CA VAL A 251 -22.65 -5.04 -11.86
C VAL A 251 -23.33 -5.76 -10.70
N THR A 252 -22.83 -5.64 -9.47
CA THR A 252 -23.50 -6.19 -8.29
C THR A 252 -24.52 -5.19 -7.72
N LEU A 253 -25.77 -5.25 -8.19
CA LEU A 253 -26.89 -4.53 -7.57
C LEU A 253 -27.62 -5.46 -6.60
N GLN A 254 -27.54 -5.18 -5.31
CA GLN A 254 -28.41 -5.82 -4.32
C GLN A 254 -29.82 -5.26 -4.41
N ASN A 255 -30.80 -6.15 -4.57
CA ASN A 255 -32.21 -5.86 -4.40
C ASN A 255 -32.58 -6.03 -2.91
N THR A 256 -32.96 -4.95 -2.25
CA THR A 256 -33.41 -4.98 -0.85
C THR A 256 -34.90 -5.22 -0.82
N THR A 257 -35.31 -6.50 -0.76
CA THR A 257 -36.66 -6.91 -0.35
C THR A 257 -36.59 -8.26 0.35
N LYS A 258 -36.30 -8.24 1.65
CA LYS A 258 -37.05 -8.83 2.78
C LYS A 258 -36.15 -8.93 4.02
#